data_AF-A0A1G9Q4Y4-F1
#
_entry.id   AF-A0A1G9Q4Y4-F1
#
_cell.length_a   1.000
_cell.length_b   1.000
_cell.length_c   1.000
_cell.angle_alpha   90.00
_cell.angle_beta   90.00
_cell.angle_gamma   90.00
#
_symmetry.space_group_name_H-M   'P 1'
#
loop_
_entity.id
_entity.type
_entity.pdbx_description
1 polymer ?
#
loop_
_entity_poly.entity_id
_entity_poly.type
_entity_poly.pdbx_seq_one_letter_code
_entity_poly.pdbx_strand_id
1 'polypeptide(L)'
;MNKMGLCQRFWCLFVTVVLLLTAAGVYPDFGHKRVEATGTGDTANQLSSTTKSLDPQYTKEAVPFGSVSRHTLNEVHTVGHAALYAQGESVSRGVSRSEALAQSGQPEATRAPRHSAPPQAVQPSAKQPLRPASIQVAAPAPEQIISSLKVTATGYTAGYESTGKTAKHPQYGITYSGVKVRRDKNAVSTIAADPKVIPLGSVLYIPGYGYAVVADTGSAIKGRKIDLYFSTTKQVYKEWGKKTVVVQLIKRGNGKCTENMLKSLGQAIQTYNAIPQDLLEEVI
;
A
#
# COMPACT_ATOMS: atom_id res chain seq x y z
N MET A 1 50.04 18.55 -16.29
CA MET A 1 50.33 18.24 -14.88
C MET A 1 49.00 18.00 -14.16
N ASN A 2 48.63 16.73 -13.98
CA ASN A 2 47.33 16.35 -13.43
C ASN A 2 47.30 16.57 -11.91
N LYS A 3 46.49 17.52 -11.44
CA LYS A 3 46.22 17.73 -10.02
C LYS A 3 45.26 16.63 -9.54
N MET A 4 45.80 15.48 -9.15
CA MET A 4 45.02 14.49 -8.38
C MET A 4 44.56 15.14 -7.08
N GLY A 5 43.24 15.11 -6.85
CA GLY A 5 42.60 15.67 -5.67
C GLY A 5 43.09 15.01 -4.38
N LEU A 6 43.12 15.78 -3.30
CA LEU A 6 43.64 15.37 -2.00
C LEU A 6 43.03 14.05 -1.50
N CYS A 7 41.74 13.82 -1.75
CA CYS A 7 41.05 12.57 -1.39
C CYS A 7 41.57 11.34 -2.15
N GLN A 8 42.01 11.49 -3.40
CA GLN A 8 42.56 10.39 -4.19
C GLN A 8 43.94 9.97 -3.69
N ARG A 9 44.70 10.90 -3.08
CA ARG A 9 45.97 10.60 -2.43
C ARG A 9 45.77 9.83 -1.13
N PHE A 10 44.76 10.18 -0.35
CA PHE A 10 44.42 9.44 0.87
C PHE A 10 43.95 8.02 0.61
N TRP A 11 43.15 7.81 -0.44
CA TRP A 11 42.74 6.46 -0.84
C TRP A 11 43.95 5.62 -1.28
N CYS A 12 44.83 6.19 -2.10
CA CYS A 12 46.03 5.47 -2.57
C CYS A 12 46.96 5.09 -1.40
N LEU A 13 47.08 5.96 -0.39
CA LEU A 13 47.85 5.68 0.82
C LEU A 13 47.21 4.57 1.68
N PHE A 14 45.87 4.58 1.81
CA PHE A 14 45.16 3.57 2.60
C PHE A 14 45.28 2.17 1.98
N VAL A 15 45.12 2.05 0.66
CA VAL A 15 45.24 0.76 -0.04
C VAL A 15 46.68 0.22 0.03
N THR A 16 47.69 1.08 -0.08
CA THR A 16 49.09 0.65 0.01
C THR A 16 49.48 0.22 1.43
N VAL A 17 48.99 0.90 2.47
CA VAL A 17 49.23 0.49 3.87
C VAL A 17 48.55 -0.85 4.19
N VAL A 18 47.31 -1.07 3.76
CA VAL A 18 46.62 -2.36 3.96
C VAL A 18 47.32 -3.50 3.22
N LEU A 19 47.82 -3.25 2.01
CA LEU A 19 48.58 -4.23 1.22
C LEU A 19 49.95 -4.55 1.88
N LEU A 20 50.63 -3.55 2.44
CA LEU A 20 51.90 -3.73 3.15
C LEU A 20 51.72 -4.51 4.47
N LEU A 21 50.66 -4.24 5.23
CA LEU A 21 50.37 -4.96 6.48
C LEU A 21 49.99 -6.43 6.23
N THR A 22 49.26 -6.70 5.15
CA THR A 22 48.97 -8.08 4.73
C THR A 22 50.21 -8.82 4.22
N ALA A 23 51.11 -8.16 3.48
CA ALA A 23 52.38 -8.76 3.08
C ALA A 23 53.34 -9.03 4.26
N ALA A 24 53.24 -8.23 5.33
CA ALA A 24 54.03 -8.41 6.55
C ALA A 24 53.47 -9.48 7.51
N GLY A 25 52.38 -10.17 7.16
CA GLY A 25 51.77 -11.20 7.99
C GLY A 25 51.09 -10.68 9.25
N VAL A 26 50.81 -9.37 9.33
CA VAL A 26 50.10 -8.75 10.45
C VAL A 26 48.60 -8.79 10.14
N TYR A 27 47.95 -9.88 10.55
CA TYR A 27 46.50 -10.01 10.45
C TYR A 27 45.85 -9.51 11.75
N PRO A 28 44.77 -8.72 11.67
CA PRO A 28 43.95 -8.43 12.84
C PRO A 28 43.36 -9.75 13.38
N ASP A 29 43.70 -10.08 14.63
CA ASP A 29 43.18 -11.24 15.34
C ASP A 29 41.70 -11.01 15.69
N PHE A 30 40.82 -11.49 14.80
CA PHE A 30 39.40 -11.57 15.07
C PHE A 30 39.15 -12.86 15.87
N GLY A 31 39.21 -12.74 17.20
CA GLY A 31 39.00 -13.83 18.15
C GLY A 31 37.69 -14.58 17.90
N HIS A 32 37.78 -15.75 17.27
CA HIS A 32 36.67 -16.68 17.12
C HIS A 32 36.50 -17.50 18.41
N LYS A 33 35.41 -17.26 19.15
CA LYS A 33 34.93 -18.21 20.16
C LYS A 33 34.51 -19.51 19.46
N ARG A 34 35.23 -20.59 19.76
CA ARG A 34 34.90 -21.96 19.39
C ARG A 34 33.61 -22.36 20.12
N VAL A 35 32.55 -22.65 19.38
CA VAL A 35 31.36 -23.33 19.92
C VAL A 35 31.59 -24.82 19.72
N GLU A 36 31.82 -25.55 20.81
CA GLU A 36 31.87 -27.01 20.80
C GLU A 36 30.44 -27.56 20.69
N ALA A 37 30.18 -28.31 19.62
CA ALA A 37 28.98 -29.11 19.48
C ALA A 37 29.31 -30.54 19.97
N THR A 38 28.86 -30.90 21.16
CA THR A 38 28.83 -32.29 21.61
C THR A 38 27.45 -32.88 21.32
N GLY A 39 27.36 -33.65 20.24
CA GLY A 39 26.25 -34.56 19.97
C GLY A 39 26.78 -35.99 19.89
N THR A 40 26.34 -36.84 20.82
CA THR A 40 26.40 -38.31 20.72
C THR A 40 25.18 -38.86 21.43
N GLY A 41 24.46 -39.75 20.74
CA GLY A 41 23.11 -40.19 21.09
C GLY A 41 23.02 -41.37 22.05
N ASP A 42 21.76 -41.80 22.16
CA ASP A 42 21.23 -43.09 22.59
C ASP A 42 21.45 -43.53 24.04
N THR A 43 20.36 -43.57 24.82
CA THR A 43 19.79 -44.85 25.28
C THR A 43 18.43 -44.69 25.94
N ALA A 44 17.57 -45.66 25.64
CA ALA A 44 16.24 -45.84 26.17
C ALA A 44 16.24 -46.35 27.63
N ASN A 45 15.06 -46.22 28.24
CA ASN A 45 14.55 -47.03 29.35
C ASN A 45 15.16 -46.77 30.73
N GLN A 46 14.32 -46.30 31.66
CA GLN A 46 14.13 -46.91 32.99
C GLN A 46 12.83 -46.37 33.61
N LEU A 47 11.93 -47.32 33.85
CA LEU A 47 10.73 -47.20 34.67
C LEU A 47 11.12 -46.90 36.13
N SER A 48 10.31 -46.11 36.82
CA SER A 48 9.41 -46.57 37.90
C SER A 48 9.22 -45.56 39.04
N SER A 49 7.92 -45.34 39.32
CA SER A 49 7.26 -45.14 40.62
C SER A 49 7.79 -44.09 41.61
N THR A 50 6.93 -43.14 41.97
CA THR A 50 6.21 -43.19 43.26
C THR A 50 4.99 -42.27 43.22
N THR A 51 3.91 -42.82 43.76
CA THR A 51 2.53 -42.33 43.80
C THR A 51 2.26 -41.44 45.03
N LYS A 52 1.32 -40.49 44.89
CA LYS A 52 0.26 -40.11 45.86
C LYS A 52 -0.67 -39.11 45.14
N SER A 53 -1.89 -39.49 44.70
CA SER A 53 -3.15 -39.69 45.49
C SER A 53 -3.64 -38.33 46.04
N LEU A 54 -4.86 -37.80 45.84
CA LEU A 54 -6.19 -38.17 45.28
C LEU A 54 -6.94 -36.81 45.05
N ASP A 55 -7.52 -36.51 43.88
CA ASP A 55 -8.95 -36.64 43.44
C ASP A 55 -9.96 -35.61 44.06
N PRO A 56 -11.17 -35.39 43.49
CA PRO A 56 -11.56 -35.25 42.08
C PRO A 56 -12.69 -34.19 41.84
N GLN A 57 -13.00 -33.87 40.57
CA GLN A 57 -14.35 -33.80 39.97
C GLN A 57 -14.37 -32.88 38.74
N TYR A 58 -14.46 -33.46 37.55
CA TYR A 58 -15.60 -33.26 36.63
C TYR A 58 -15.40 -34.12 35.36
N THR A 59 -16.43 -34.85 35.01
CA THR A 59 -16.44 -35.98 34.09
C THR A 59 -17.06 -35.64 32.73
N LYS A 60 -16.49 -36.22 31.65
CA LYS A 60 -17.17 -37.00 30.58
C LYS A 60 -18.03 -36.19 29.56
N GLU A 61 -18.01 -36.36 28.23
CA GLU A 61 -17.62 -37.47 27.33
C GLU A 61 -17.21 -36.95 25.93
N ALA A 62 -16.29 -37.64 25.28
CA ALA A 62 -16.07 -37.58 23.83
C ALA A 62 -15.54 -38.94 23.36
N VAL A 63 -16.21 -39.56 22.38
CA VAL A 63 -15.71 -40.51 21.36
C VAL A 63 -16.88 -41.01 20.47
N PRO A 64 -16.67 -41.64 19.28
CA PRO A 64 -15.46 -41.70 18.44
C PRO A 64 -15.70 -41.56 16.90
N PHE A 65 -14.58 -41.25 16.22
CA PHE A 65 -14.00 -41.87 15.01
C PHE A 65 -14.87 -42.50 13.91
N GLY A 66 -14.62 -42.07 12.66
CA GLY A 66 -14.96 -42.80 11.44
C GLY A 66 -14.08 -42.36 10.25
N SER A 67 -13.08 -43.17 9.91
CA SER A 67 -12.21 -43.03 8.74
C SER A 67 -12.58 -44.08 7.69
N VAL A 68 -12.89 -43.71 6.42
CA VAL A 68 -12.77 -44.62 5.26
C VAL A 68 -12.48 -43.85 3.95
N SER A 69 -11.40 -44.31 3.32
CA SER A 69 -10.99 -44.45 1.91
C SER A 69 -11.38 -43.52 0.74
N ARG A 70 -10.31 -43.30 -0.05
CA ARG A 70 -10.20 -42.90 -1.45
C ARG A 70 -11.15 -43.65 -2.40
N HIS A 71 -11.65 -42.93 -3.41
CA HIS A 71 -11.82 -43.44 -4.77
C HIS A 71 -11.59 -42.32 -5.79
N THR A 72 -10.76 -42.62 -6.80
CA THR A 72 -10.51 -41.85 -8.02
C THR A 72 -11.39 -42.36 -9.16
N LEU A 73 -11.90 -41.46 -10.02
CA LEU A 73 -11.78 -41.44 -11.50
C LEU A 73 -12.76 -40.43 -12.14
N ASN A 74 -12.23 -39.65 -13.10
CA ASN A 74 -12.76 -39.22 -14.43
C ASN A 74 -14.21 -38.67 -14.57
N GLU A 75 -14.60 -37.79 -15.48
CA GLU A 75 -14.01 -36.84 -16.44
C GLU A 75 -15.23 -36.15 -17.12
N VAL A 76 -15.06 -34.89 -17.54
CA VAL A 76 -15.79 -34.10 -18.58
C VAL A 76 -17.30 -33.77 -18.53
N HIS A 77 -17.56 -32.57 -19.09
CA HIS A 77 -18.68 -32.11 -19.95
C HIS A 77 -19.71 -31.11 -19.36
N THR A 78 -19.40 -29.83 -19.58
CA THR A 78 -20.14 -28.81 -20.36
C THR A 78 -21.61 -28.44 -20.05
N VAL A 79 -21.84 -27.13 -20.21
CA VAL A 79 -23.05 -26.35 -20.53
C VAL A 79 -24.04 -26.09 -19.38
N GLY A 80 -24.34 -24.80 -19.21
CA GLY A 80 -25.25 -24.30 -18.19
C GLY A 80 -26.73 -24.48 -18.52
N HIS A 81 -27.55 -23.95 -17.62
CA HIS A 81 -28.88 -23.45 -17.95
C HIS A 81 -29.38 -22.54 -16.82
N ALA A 82 -29.98 -21.44 -17.24
CA ALA A 82 -30.91 -20.66 -16.46
C ALA A 82 -32.17 -21.48 -16.13
N ALA A 83 -32.77 -21.23 -14.96
CA ALA A 83 -34.09 -21.73 -14.62
C ALA A 83 -35.03 -20.53 -14.35
N LEU A 84 -35.94 -20.31 -15.29
CA LEU A 84 -37.27 -19.76 -15.08
C LEU A 84 -38.14 -20.84 -14.42
N TYR A 85 -39.13 -20.48 -13.60
CA TYR A 85 -40.53 -20.93 -13.73
C TYR A 85 -41.45 -20.19 -12.74
N ALA A 86 -42.62 -19.80 -13.27
CA ALA A 86 -43.83 -19.31 -12.62
C ALA A 86 -44.54 -20.46 -11.84
N GLN A 87 -45.72 -20.41 -11.18
CA GLN A 87 -46.95 -19.61 -11.24
C GLN A 87 -47.93 -20.14 -10.14
N GLY A 88 -49.03 -19.42 -9.85
CA GLY A 88 -50.28 -19.93 -9.20
C GLY A 88 -50.78 -19.07 -8.02
N GLU A 89 -51.78 -18.18 -8.18
CA GLU A 89 -53.27 -18.37 -8.08
C GLU A 89 -53.75 -18.81 -6.66
N SER A 90 -54.79 -18.29 -5.99
CA SER A 90 -55.94 -17.43 -6.32
C SER A 90 -56.83 -17.11 -5.07
N VAL A 91 -57.80 -16.18 -5.23
CA VAL A 91 -59.13 -16.03 -4.54
C VAL A 91 -59.33 -15.09 -3.32
N SER A 92 -59.82 -13.88 -3.65
CA SER A 92 -61.14 -13.23 -3.35
C SER A 92 -61.74 -13.02 -1.94
N ARG A 93 -62.02 -11.73 -1.64
CA ARG A 93 -63.26 -11.07 -1.12
C ARG A 93 -62.89 -9.61 -0.77
N GLY A 94 -63.54 -8.51 -1.14
CA GLY A 94 -64.85 -8.18 -1.69
C GLY A 94 -65.41 -6.95 -0.93
N VAL A 95 -66.03 -6.00 -1.65
CA VAL A 95 -66.79 -4.78 -1.21
C VAL A 95 -65.92 -3.50 -1.04
N SER A 96 -65.84 -2.55 -1.98
CA SER A 96 -66.83 -1.68 -2.70
C SER A 96 -67.23 -0.41 -1.96
N ARG A 97 -66.94 0.76 -2.57
CA ARG A 97 -67.84 1.91 -2.92
C ARG A 97 -67.00 3.22 -3.00
N SER A 98 -66.65 3.69 -4.22
CA SER A 98 -67.29 4.72 -5.09
C SER A 98 -67.13 6.16 -4.53
N GLU A 99 -66.83 7.25 -5.24
CA GLU A 99 -66.87 7.73 -6.65
C GLU A 99 -65.80 8.86 -6.75
N ALA A 100 -65.00 9.05 -7.82
CA ALA A 100 -65.24 9.32 -9.24
C ALA A 100 -65.26 10.83 -9.62
N LEU A 101 -64.66 11.09 -10.80
CA LEU A 101 -64.70 12.25 -11.72
C LEU A 101 -63.38 13.04 -11.85
N ALA A 102 -62.81 13.32 -13.02
CA ALA A 102 -62.92 12.81 -14.39
C ALA A 102 -61.91 13.58 -15.27
N GLN A 103 -61.28 12.87 -16.23
CA GLN A 103 -61.07 13.18 -17.67
C GLN A 103 -60.47 14.55 -18.08
N SER A 104 -59.66 14.73 -19.13
CA SER A 104 -59.33 14.04 -20.39
C SER A 104 -58.02 14.71 -20.89
N GLY A 105 -57.15 14.19 -21.75
CA GLY A 105 -57.32 13.56 -23.06
C GLY A 105 -56.12 14.01 -23.93
N GLN A 106 -55.50 13.10 -24.66
CA GLN A 106 -54.61 13.33 -25.83
C GLN A 106 -55.41 12.95 -27.09
N PRO A 107 -55.16 13.50 -28.31
CA PRO A 107 -54.04 13.08 -29.21
C PRO A 107 -53.51 14.20 -30.18
N GLU A 108 -52.25 14.25 -30.60
CA GLU A 108 -51.59 13.68 -31.82
C GLU A 108 -51.28 14.69 -32.98
N ALA A 109 -50.00 14.67 -33.40
CA ALA A 109 -49.30 15.00 -34.66
C ALA A 109 -49.63 16.23 -35.56
N THR A 110 -48.59 16.99 -35.95
CA THR A 110 -48.30 17.48 -37.34
C THR A 110 -46.82 17.96 -37.47
N ARG A 111 -46.26 17.84 -38.69
CA ARG A 111 -44.86 17.85 -39.16
C ARG A 111 -44.28 19.27 -39.48
N ALA A 112 -42.98 19.48 -39.18
CA ALA A 112 -41.86 20.33 -39.72
C ALA A 112 -42.08 21.49 -40.76
N PRO A 113 -41.18 22.52 -40.97
CA PRO A 113 -39.69 22.49 -40.85
C PRO A 113 -38.88 23.78 -40.45
N ARG A 114 -37.56 23.56 -40.21
CA ARG A 114 -36.33 24.41 -40.36
C ARG A 114 -36.28 25.88 -39.89
N HIS A 115 -35.28 26.19 -39.04
CA HIS A 115 -34.33 27.30 -39.26
C HIS A 115 -32.96 26.99 -38.64
N SER A 116 -31.92 26.99 -39.48
CA SER A 116 -30.50 26.86 -39.15
C SER A 116 -29.90 28.23 -38.77
N ALA A 117 -29.23 28.32 -37.63
CA ALA A 117 -28.46 29.49 -37.22
C ALA A 117 -27.05 29.47 -37.86
N PRO A 118 -26.46 30.64 -38.23
CA PRO A 118 -25.17 30.74 -38.91
C PRO A 118 -23.97 30.56 -37.95
N PRO A 119 -22.79 30.19 -38.46
CA PRO A 119 -21.58 29.99 -37.65
C PRO A 119 -20.94 31.34 -37.31
N GLN A 120 -20.78 31.62 -36.01
CA GLN A 120 -20.01 32.77 -35.53
C GLN A 120 -18.50 32.50 -35.58
N ALA A 121 -17.79 33.48 -36.10
CA ALA A 121 -16.36 33.50 -36.34
C ALA A 121 -15.52 33.39 -35.05
N VAL A 122 -14.44 32.61 -35.14
CA VAL A 122 -13.46 32.41 -34.07
C VAL A 122 -12.48 33.59 -34.07
N GLN A 123 -12.44 34.36 -32.99
CA GLN A 123 -11.39 35.36 -32.77
C GLN A 123 -10.15 34.69 -32.12
N PRO A 124 -8.91 35.05 -32.50
CA PRO A 124 -7.71 34.51 -31.86
C PRO A 124 -7.45 35.21 -30.53
N SER A 125 -7.66 34.49 -29.42
CA SER A 125 -7.33 34.96 -28.08
C SER A 125 -5.81 34.88 -27.83
N ALA A 126 -5.26 35.95 -27.27
CA ALA A 126 -3.85 36.17 -27.02
C ALA A 126 -3.21 35.09 -26.12
N LYS A 127 -1.96 34.71 -26.44
CA LYS A 127 -1.14 33.75 -25.68
C LYS A 127 -0.88 34.25 -24.26
N GLN A 128 -1.60 33.71 -23.28
CA GLN A 128 -1.17 33.74 -21.88
C GLN A 128 0.11 32.90 -21.69
N PRO A 129 1.00 33.26 -20.75
CA PRO A 129 2.20 32.47 -20.47
C PRO A 129 1.79 31.11 -19.92
N LEU A 130 2.20 30.04 -20.60
CA LEU A 130 2.05 28.66 -20.15
C LEU A 130 2.77 28.52 -18.80
N ARG A 131 2.00 28.27 -17.73
CA ARG A 131 2.56 27.65 -16.52
C ARG A 131 3.26 26.36 -16.96
N PRO A 132 4.49 26.05 -16.49
CA PRO A 132 5.18 24.87 -16.94
C PRO A 132 4.32 23.64 -16.67
N ALA A 133 4.10 22.84 -17.72
CA ALA A 133 3.42 21.56 -17.64
C ALA A 133 4.12 20.71 -16.57
N SER A 134 3.32 20.00 -15.77
CA SER A 134 3.76 19.11 -14.69
C SER A 134 4.90 18.20 -15.15
N ILE A 135 6.12 18.48 -14.72
CA ILE A 135 7.21 17.51 -14.82
C ILE A 135 6.82 16.38 -13.88
N GLN A 136 6.47 15.23 -14.44
CA GLN A 136 6.28 14.03 -13.62
C GLN A 136 7.66 13.64 -13.08
N VAL A 137 7.78 13.52 -11.76
CA VAL A 137 9.02 13.10 -11.11
C VAL A 137 9.46 11.75 -11.69
N ALA A 138 10.75 11.59 -11.97
CA ALA A 138 11.28 10.38 -12.54
C ALA A 138 11.14 9.19 -11.57
N ALA A 139 10.77 8.02 -12.11
CA ALA A 139 10.77 6.76 -11.37
C ALA A 139 12.20 6.44 -10.86
N PRO A 140 12.33 5.66 -9.76
CA PRO A 140 13.63 5.25 -9.25
C PRO A 140 14.37 4.38 -10.27
N ALA A 141 15.70 4.44 -10.25
CA ALA A 141 16.51 3.53 -11.05
C ALA A 141 16.40 2.09 -10.52
N PRO A 142 16.52 1.05 -11.37
CA PRO A 142 16.37 -0.34 -10.97
C PRO A 142 17.25 -0.74 -9.77
N GLU A 143 18.44 -0.16 -9.68
CA GLU A 143 19.43 -0.42 -8.62
C GLU A 143 18.99 0.11 -7.25
N GLN A 144 18.09 1.11 -7.23
CA GLN A 144 17.54 1.68 -6.01
C GLN A 144 16.35 0.87 -5.47
N ILE A 145 15.80 -0.05 -6.26
CA ILE A 145 14.62 -0.83 -5.88
C ILE A 145 15.07 -2.03 -5.05
N ILE A 146 14.85 -1.97 -3.75
CA ILE A 146 15.12 -3.08 -2.81
C ILE A 146 14.16 -4.24 -3.06
N SER A 147 12.87 -3.94 -3.27
CA SER A 147 11.84 -4.96 -3.48
C SER A 147 10.60 -4.39 -4.14
N SER A 148 9.83 -5.25 -4.81
CA SER A 148 8.51 -4.90 -5.34
C SER A 148 7.41 -5.66 -4.60
N LEU A 149 6.40 -4.95 -4.13
CA LEU A 149 5.32 -5.48 -3.29
C LEU A 149 3.98 -5.28 -3.99
N LYS A 150 3.26 -6.38 -4.25
CA LYS A 150 1.86 -6.30 -4.69
C LYS A 150 0.98 -5.99 -3.48
N VAL A 151 0.28 -4.86 -3.53
CA VAL A 151 -0.54 -4.34 -2.42
C VAL A 151 -1.92 -3.90 -2.91
N THR A 152 -2.91 -3.93 -2.03
CA THR A 152 -4.17 -3.21 -2.24
C THR A 152 -3.99 -1.76 -1.78
N ALA A 153 -4.17 -0.82 -2.71
CA ALA A 153 -4.09 0.61 -2.43
C ALA A 153 -5.49 1.25 -2.44
N THR A 154 -5.79 1.97 -1.36
CA THR A 154 -6.96 2.87 -1.25
C THR A 154 -6.51 4.32 -1.17
N GLY A 155 -7.44 5.26 -1.11
CA GLY A 155 -7.13 6.65 -0.79
C GLY A 155 -7.96 7.16 0.37
N TYR A 156 -7.35 8.01 1.20
CA TYR A 156 -7.97 8.63 2.36
C TYR A 156 -7.67 10.14 2.40
N THR A 157 -8.37 10.85 3.27
CA THR A 157 -8.20 12.29 3.49
C THR A 157 -7.94 12.59 4.97
N ALA A 158 -7.66 13.84 5.31
CA ALA A 158 -7.61 14.28 6.70
C ALA A 158 -9.02 14.45 7.31
N GLY A 159 -10.07 14.41 6.48
CA GLY A 159 -11.43 14.77 6.85
C GLY A 159 -12.08 13.80 7.83
N TYR A 160 -13.26 14.20 8.30
CA TYR A 160 -14.06 13.44 9.26
C TYR A 160 -14.39 12.04 8.75
N GLU A 161 -14.63 11.90 7.45
CA GLU A 161 -14.93 10.63 6.77
C GLU A 161 -13.84 9.58 6.90
N SER A 162 -12.57 10.00 7.07
CA SER A 162 -11.42 9.11 7.16
C SER A 162 -10.86 9.02 8.58
N THR A 163 -10.84 10.13 9.32
CA THR A 163 -10.16 10.22 10.62
C THR A 163 -11.09 10.48 11.81
N GLY A 164 -12.36 10.81 11.55
CA GLY A 164 -13.30 11.28 12.58
C GLY A 164 -12.99 12.68 13.12
N LYS A 165 -12.02 13.41 12.54
CA LYS A 165 -11.58 14.73 13.02
C LYS A 165 -12.00 15.84 12.07
N THR A 166 -12.35 17.00 12.64
CA THR A 166 -12.61 18.22 11.87
C THR A 166 -11.39 19.14 11.88
N ALA A 167 -11.34 20.13 11.00
CA ALA A 167 -10.23 21.09 10.91
C ALA A 167 -9.96 21.88 12.21
N LYS A 168 -10.92 21.91 13.15
CA LYS A 168 -10.76 22.56 14.46
C LYS A 168 -10.06 21.68 15.49
N HIS A 169 -9.89 20.39 15.21
CA HIS A 169 -9.26 19.45 16.15
C HIS A 169 -7.73 19.61 16.13
N PRO A 170 -7.03 19.63 17.29
CA PRO A 170 -5.58 19.87 17.34
C PRO A 170 -4.75 18.82 16.58
N GLN A 171 -5.26 17.59 16.50
CA GLN A 171 -4.64 16.50 15.74
C GLN A 171 -5.16 16.35 14.30
N TYR A 172 -5.86 17.34 13.76
CA TYR A 172 -6.33 17.29 12.38
C TYR A 172 -5.13 17.25 11.42
N GLY A 173 -5.12 16.26 10.53
CA GLY A 173 -4.03 16.06 9.58
C GLY A 173 -2.68 15.67 10.20
N ILE A 174 -2.65 15.19 11.45
CA ILE A 174 -1.45 14.64 12.07
C ILE A 174 -1.47 13.12 11.93
N THR A 175 -0.40 12.55 11.36
CA THR A 175 -0.24 11.10 11.19
C THR A 175 0.19 10.42 12.49
N TYR A 176 0.19 9.09 12.52
CA TYR A 176 0.72 8.29 13.62
C TYR A 176 2.17 8.64 13.99
N SER A 177 3.03 8.96 13.01
CA SER A 177 4.40 9.36 13.29
C SER A 177 4.55 10.78 13.85
N GLY A 178 3.47 11.56 13.89
CA GLY A 178 3.46 12.94 14.40
C GLY A 178 3.75 14.02 13.35
N VAL A 179 4.04 13.64 12.10
CA VAL A 179 4.20 14.60 10.99
C VAL A 179 2.83 14.97 10.41
N LYS A 180 2.76 16.10 9.70
CA LYS A 180 1.53 16.46 8.99
C LYS A 180 1.36 15.61 7.74
N VAL A 181 0.12 15.31 7.39
CA VAL A 181 -0.24 14.71 6.11
C VAL A 181 0.12 15.66 4.96
N ARG A 182 0.68 15.12 3.88
CA ARG A 182 1.16 15.89 2.73
C ARG A 182 0.86 15.14 1.44
N ARG A 183 0.33 15.86 0.46
CA ARG A 183 0.14 15.38 -0.91
C ARG A 183 0.88 16.31 -1.87
N ASP A 184 1.89 15.77 -2.54
CA ASP A 184 2.63 16.48 -3.59
C ASP A 184 3.05 15.49 -4.68
N LYS A 185 2.83 15.86 -5.94
CA LYS A 185 3.23 15.05 -7.12
C LYS A 185 4.68 15.31 -7.51
N ASN A 186 5.24 16.45 -7.09
CA ASN A 186 6.58 16.93 -7.40
C ASN A 186 7.51 16.84 -6.17
N ALA A 187 7.09 16.13 -5.12
CA ALA A 187 7.85 15.85 -3.92
C ALA A 187 7.34 14.53 -3.31
N VAL A 188 7.67 14.26 -2.04
CA VAL A 188 7.16 13.09 -1.32
C VAL A 188 5.77 13.36 -0.74
N SER A 189 4.89 12.35 -0.80
CA SER A 189 3.59 12.33 -0.12
C SER A 189 3.61 11.39 1.10
N THR A 190 2.76 11.65 2.09
CA THR A 190 2.61 10.76 3.26
C THR A 190 1.57 9.69 3.00
N ILE A 191 1.83 8.45 3.42
CA ILE A 191 0.88 7.34 3.28
C ILE A 191 0.74 6.55 4.58
N ALA A 192 -0.36 5.79 4.68
CA ALA A 192 -0.58 4.82 5.75
C ALA A 192 -0.23 3.40 5.28
N ALA A 193 0.40 2.62 6.14
CA ALA A 193 0.67 1.20 5.91
C ALA A 193 0.65 0.40 7.23
N ASP A 194 0.78 -0.92 7.14
CA ASP A 194 1.04 -1.78 8.29
C ASP A 194 2.54 -1.77 8.63
N PRO A 195 2.97 -1.25 9.81
CA PRO A 195 4.37 -1.20 10.19
C PRO A 195 5.06 -2.57 10.26
N LYS A 196 4.30 -3.66 10.45
CA LYS A 196 4.85 -5.02 10.46
C LYS A 196 5.33 -5.46 9.08
N VAL A 197 4.73 -4.91 8.01
CA VAL A 197 5.09 -5.22 6.62
C VAL A 197 6.01 -4.15 6.06
N ILE A 198 5.61 -2.89 6.19
CA ILE A 198 6.32 -1.71 5.70
C ILE A 198 6.49 -0.73 6.87
N PRO A 199 7.66 -0.72 7.55
CA PRO A 199 7.88 0.13 8.72
C PRO A 199 7.70 1.62 8.42
N LEU A 200 7.37 2.41 9.45
CA LEU A 200 7.37 3.87 9.35
C LEU A 200 8.74 4.38 8.87
N GLY A 201 8.71 5.42 8.05
CA GLY A 201 9.86 6.01 7.39
C GLY A 201 10.28 5.30 6.09
N SER A 202 9.63 4.19 5.72
CA SER A 202 9.94 3.54 4.44
C SER A 202 9.60 4.47 3.27
N VAL A 203 10.51 4.54 2.30
CA VAL A 203 10.36 5.32 1.07
C VAL A 203 9.93 4.38 -0.05
N LEU A 204 8.79 4.70 -0.66
CA LEU A 204 8.19 3.94 -1.75
C LEU A 204 8.07 4.79 -3.01
N TYR A 205 8.12 4.13 -4.16
CA TYR A 205 7.59 4.67 -5.40
C TYR A 205 6.32 3.92 -5.78
N ILE A 206 5.25 4.68 -6.04
CA ILE A 206 3.93 4.15 -6.32
C ILE A 206 3.54 4.63 -7.72
N PRO A 207 3.49 3.73 -8.73
CA PRO A 207 3.16 4.11 -10.10
C PRO A 207 1.82 4.86 -10.18
N GLY A 208 1.85 6.04 -10.81
CA GLY A 208 0.68 6.92 -10.95
C GLY A 208 0.35 7.79 -9.72
N TYR A 209 1.04 7.61 -8.59
CA TYR A 209 0.88 8.46 -7.41
C TYR A 209 2.13 9.32 -7.13
N GLY A 210 3.32 8.73 -7.25
CA GLY A 210 4.62 9.37 -7.04
C GLY A 210 5.41 8.74 -5.89
N TYR A 211 6.43 9.48 -5.41
CA TYR A 211 7.17 9.10 -4.21
C TYR A 211 6.34 9.29 -2.95
N ALA A 212 6.45 8.32 -2.05
CA ALA A 212 5.68 8.28 -0.82
C ALA A 212 6.53 7.82 0.36
N VAL A 213 6.23 8.33 1.54
CA VAL A 213 6.83 7.92 2.80
C VAL A 213 5.75 7.40 3.73
N VAL A 214 6.00 6.23 4.33
CA VAL A 214 5.10 5.66 5.34
C VAL A 214 5.20 6.48 6.61
N ALA A 215 4.18 7.28 6.88
CA ALA A 215 4.13 8.20 8.03
C ALA A 215 2.95 7.88 8.95
N ASP A 216 1.98 7.08 8.48
CA ASP A 216 0.74 6.84 9.20
C ASP A 216 0.42 5.35 9.32
N THR A 217 -0.52 5.04 10.21
CA THR A 217 -1.07 3.70 10.40
C THR A 217 -2.59 3.77 10.51
N GLY A 218 -3.27 2.66 10.21
CA GLY A 218 -4.72 2.59 10.34
C GLY A 218 -5.17 1.25 10.93
N SER A 219 -6.32 1.26 11.60
CA SER A 219 -6.94 0.03 12.13
C SER A 219 -7.31 -0.95 10.99
N ALA A 220 -7.81 -0.43 9.87
CA ALA A 220 -8.19 -1.20 8.69
C ALA A 220 -7.04 -1.44 7.68
N ILE A 221 -5.86 -0.85 7.94
CA ILE A 221 -4.66 -0.93 7.09
C ILE A 221 -3.70 -1.97 7.68
N LYS A 222 -3.93 -3.23 7.33
CA LYS A 222 -3.20 -4.40 7.82
C LYS A 222 -2.68 -5.26 6.67
N GLY A 223 -1.52 -5.88 6.85
CA GLY A 223 -0.86 -6.72 5.86
C GLY A 223 -0.41 -5.93 4.63
N ARG A 224 -0.63 -6.48 3.44
CA ARG A 224 -0.27 -5.86 2.14
C ARG A 224 -1.33 -4.86 1.66
N LYS A 225 -1.73 -3.94 2.55
CA LYS A 225 -2.62 -2.82 2.24
C LYS A 225 -1.93 -1.51 2.53
N ILE A 226 -2.12 -0.53 1.65
CA ILE A 226 -1.67 0.85 1.84
C ILE A 226 -2.83 1.81 1.62
N ASP A 227 -2.78 2.96 2.29
CA ASP A 227 -3.74 4.05 2.10
C ASP A 227 -3.02 5.32 1.68
N LEU A 228 -3.40 5.87 0.54
CA LEU A 228 -2.74 7.01 -0.06
C LEU A 228 -3.43 8.30 0.35
N TYR A 229 -2.68 9.25 0.87
CA TYR A 229 -3.27 10.52 1.28
C TYR A 229 -3.67 11.36 0.06
N PHE A 230 -4.83 11.99 0.13
CA PHE A 230 -5.30 13.01 -0.80
C PHE A 230 -5.92 14.17 -0.03
N SER A 231 -5.87 15.37 -0.62
CA SER A 231 -6.41 16.56 0.05
C SER A 231 -7.94 16.57 0.10
N THR A 232 -8.61 15.89 -0.85
CA THR A 232 -10.08 15.85 -0.93
C THR A 232 -10.60 14.49 -1.40
N THR A 233 -11.81 14.11 -0.99
CA THR A 233 -12.48 12.88 -1.44
C THR A 233 -12.70 12.85 -2.95
N LYS A 234 -13.08 14.00 -3.54
CA LYS A 234 -13.22 14.15 -5.00
C LYS A 234 -11.93 13.77 -5.74
N GLN A 235 -10.78 14.11 -5.16
CA GLN A 235 -9.48 13.75 -5.73
C GLN A 235 -9.22 12.23 -5.66
N VAL A 236 -9.60 11.59 -4.54
CA VAL A 236 -9.50 10.12 -4.40
C VAL A 236 -10.25 9.41 -5.52
N TYR A 237 -11.51 9.79 -5.76
CA TYR A 237 -12.33 9.17 -6.80
C TYR A 237 -11.82 9.44 -8.22
N LYS A 238 -11.36 10.68 -8.47
CA LYS A 238 -10.89 11.09 -9.79
C LYS A 238 -9.53 10.48 -10.16
N GLU A 239 -8.61 10.41 -9.22
CA GLU A 239 -7.21 10.09 -9.50
C GLU A 239 -6.82 8.64 -9.13
N TRP A 240 -7.57 7.98 -8.25
CA TRP A 240 -7.12 6.71 -7.67
C TRP A 240 -8.15 5.59 -7.62
N GLY A 241 -9.20 5.74 -6.81
CA GLY A 241 -10.08 4.62 -6.44
C GLY A 241 -9.38 3.52 -5.63
N LYS A 242 -10.03 2.37 -5.47
CA LYS A 242 -9.42 1.17 -4.85
C LYS A 242 -8.90 0.25 -5.95
N LYS A 243 -7.61 -0.10 -5.89
CA LYS A 243 -6.99 -1.00 -6.87
C LYS A 243 -5.79 -1.74 -6.30
N THR A 244 -5.42 -2.83 -6.96
CA THR A 244 -4.20 -3.56 -6.66
C THR A 244 -3.07 -3.01 -7.51
N VAL A 245 -1.96 -2.65 -6.87
CA VAL A 245 -0.78 -2.07 -7.53
C VAL A 245 0.49 -2.76 -7.05
N VAL A 246 1.52 -2.78 -7.90
CA VAL A 246 2.86 -3.18 -7.49
C VAL A 246 3.63 -1.92 -7.12
N VAL A 247 4.02 -1.80 -5.85
CA VAL A 247 4.82 -0.67 -5.35
C VAL A 247 6.28 -1.08 -5.24
N GLN A 248 7.17 -0.11 -5.40
CA GLN A 248 8.60 -0.31 -5.30
C GLN A 248 9.08 0.24 -3.96
N LEU A 249 9.69 -0.62 -3.15
CA LEU A 249 10.38 -0.24 -1.92
C LEU A 249 11.78 0.24 -2.28
N ILE A 250 12.05 1.51 -2.03
CA ILE A 250 13.32 2.16 -2.34
C ILE A 250 14.22 2.18 -1.09
N LYS A 251 13.62 2.46 0.07
CA LYS A 251 14.31 2.39 1.36
C LYS A 251 13.40 1.83 2.43
N ARG A 252 13.90 0.84 3.19
CA ARG A 252 13.19 0.31 4.35
C ARG A 252 13.38 1.26 5.54
N GLY A 253 12.27 1.69 6.16
CA GLY A 253 12.29 2.59 7.30
C GLY A 253 12.74 1.92 8.60
N ASN A 254 13.19 2.74 9.56
CA ASN A 254 13.65 2.32 10.88
C ASN A 254 12.56 2.43 11.97
N GLY A 255 11.31 2.71 11.58
CA GLY A 255 10.20 2.89 12.51
C GLY A 255 9.94 4.34 12.92
N LYS A 256 10.67 5.31 12.37
CA LYS A 256 10.44 6.74 12.61
C LYS A 256 10.16 7.47 11.30
N CYS A 257 9.34 8.52 11.38
CA CYS A 257 9.17 9.46 10.28
C CYS A 257 9.15 10.89 10.83
N THR A 258 10.05 11.74 10.35
CA THR A 258 10.26 13.11 10.85
C THR A 258 10.03 14.15 9.74
N GLU A 259 9.69 15.38 10.13
CA GLU A 259 9.52 16.48 9.17
C GLU A 259 10.82 16.80 8.40
N ASN A 260 11.98 16.66 9.07
CA ASN A 260 13.27 16.87 8.44
C ASN A 260 13.52 15.87 7.31
N MET A 261 13.23 14.59 7.54
CA MET A 261 13.30 13.58 6.48
C MET A 261 12.40 13.96 5.30
N LEU A 262 11.12 14.29 5.54
CA LEU A 262 10.20 14.65 4.45
C LEU A 262 10.67 15.89 3.69
N LYS A 263 11.24 16.86 4.39
CA LYS A 263 11.81 18.08 3.80
C LYS A 263 13.02 17.76 2.92
N SER A 264 13.99 17.00 3.43
CA SER A 264 15.20 16.62 2.68
C SER A 264 14.85 15.84 1.41
N LEU A 265 13.97 14.84 1.52
CA LEU A 265 13.52 14.07 0.36
C LEU A 265 12.75 14.94 -0.66
N GLY A 266 11.90 15.85 -0.18
CA GLY A 266 11.18 16.79 -1.05
C GLY A 266 12.12 17.74 -1.80
N GLN A 267 13.13 18.29 -1.12
CA GLN A 267 14.13 19.16 -1.73
C GLN A 267 14.98 18.44 -2.78
N ALA A 268 15.33 17.18 -2.52
CA ALA A 268 16.07 16.36 -3.47
C ALA A 268 15.27 16.10 -4.74
N ILE A 269 13.98 15.76 -4.61
CA ILE A 269 13.11 15.60 -5.79
C ILE A 269 13.00 16.91 -6.58
N GLN A 270 12.87 18.05 -5.91
CA GLN A 270 12.80 19.35 -6.58
C GLN A 270 14.09 19.71 -7.32
N THR A 271 15.24 19.28 -6.79
CA THR A 271 16.57 19.61 -7.32
C THR A 271 17.00 18.65 -8.43
N TYR A 272 16.78 17.35 -8.23
CA TYR A 272 17.30 16.28 -9.07
C TYR A 272 16.21 15.56 -9.89
N ASN A 273 14.94 15.94 -9.73
CA ASN A 273 13.78 15.25 -10.32
C ASN A 273 13.65 13.77 -9.93
N ALA A 274 14.37 13.33 -8.90
CA ALA A 274 14.40 11.98 -8.33
C ALA A 274 15.03 12.05 -6.92
N ILE A 275 15.08 10.91 -6.22
CA ILE A 275 15.81 10.81 -4.94
C ILE A 275 17.18 10.18 -5.21
N PRO A 276 18.31 10.91 -5.05
CA PRO A 276 19.65 10.35 -5.19
C PRO A 276 19.93 9.25 -4.17
N GLN A 277 20.78 8.29 -4.52
CA GLN A 277 21.08 7.14 -3.65
C GLN A 277 21.74 7.57 -2.33
N ASP A 278 22.68 8.50 -2.37
CA ASP A 278 23.42 8.95 -1.18
C ASP A 278 22.49 9.52 -0.11
N LEU A 279 21.44 10.24 -0.53
CA LEU A 279 20.45 10.80 0.39
C LEU A 279 19.60 9.72 1.07
N LEU A 280 19.34 8.60 0.39
CA LEU A 280 18.58 7.50 1.00
C LEU A 280 19.33 6.87 2.17
N GLU A 281 20.66 6.93 2.18
CA GLU A 281 21.50 6.43 3.27
C GLU A 281 21.61 7.42 4.44
N GLU A 282 21.56 8.73 4.16
CA GLU A 282 21.62 9.77 5.20
C GLU A 282 20.34 9.91 6.03
N VAL A 283 19.20 9.50 5.49
CA VAL A 283 17.86 9.79 6.04
C VAL A 283 17.45 8.81 7.17
N ILE A 284 18.34 7.91 7.59
CA ILE A 284 18.10 6.88 8.64
C ILE A 284 18.33 7.44 10.04
#